data_AF-A0A087WYH2-F1
#
_entry.id   AF-A0A087WYH2-F1
#
_cell.length_a   1.000
_cell.length_b   1.000
_cell.length_c   1.000
_cell.angle_alpha   90.00
_cell.angle_beta   90.00
_cell.angle_gamma   90.00
#
_symmetry.space_group_name_H-M   'P 1'
#
loop_
_entity.id
_entity.type
_entity.pdbx_description
1 polymer ?
#
loop_
_entity_poly.entity_id
_entity_poly.type
_entity_poly.pdbx_seq_one_letter_code
_entity_poly.pdbx_strand_id
1 'polypeptide(L)'
;MTNCLSFRNGRGLALLCALLGTLCETGSGQIRYSVSEELDKGSFVGNIANDLGLEPRELAERGVRIVSRGRTQLFSLNPQSGSLVTAERIDREELCAQIPLCLRNWK
;
A
#
# COMPACT_ATOMS: atom_id res chain seq x y z
N MET A 1 9.96 -4.18 -2.24
CA MET A 1 11.29 -3.53 -2.26
C MET A 1 12.25 -4.50 -1.62
N THR A 2 12.81 -5.35 -2.47
CA THR A 2 13.69 -6.46 -2.11
C THR A 2 15.09 -5.90 -1.96
N ASN A 3 15.49 -5.55 -0.73
CA ASN A 3 16.86 -5.20 -0.42
C ASN A 3 17.31 -6.05 0.78
N CYS A 4 17.67 -7.31 0.53
CA CYS A 4 18.47 -8.08 1.49
C CYS A 4 19.65 -8.69 0.73
N LEU A 5 20.69 -7.87 0.63
CA LEU A 5 22.12 -8.19 0.65
C LEU A 5 22.58 -9.35 -0.25
N SER A 6 23.11 -8.98 -1.42
CA SER A 6 24.09 -9.79 -2.13
C SER A 6 25.41 -9.78 -1.34
N PHE A 7 25.85 -10.93 -0.82
CA PHE A 7 27.24 -11.08 -0.36
C PHE A 7 27.76 -12.51 -0.51
N ARG A 8 29.04 -12.59 -0.88
CA ARG A 8 29.71 -13.71 -1.54
C ARG A 8 30.60 -14.49 -0.56
N ASN A 9 30.31 -15.80 -0.45
CA ASN A 9 31.12 -16.96 -0.04
C ASN A 9 31.53 -17.23 1.44
N GLY A 10 31.37 -18.51 1.84
CA GLY A 10 32.05 -19.17 2.96
C GLY A 10 31.16 -19.81 4.04
N ARG A 11 30.49 -20.93 3.74
CA ARG A 11 29.72 -21.89 4.59
C ARG A 11 29.03 -21.41 5.90
N GLY A 12 29.74 -20.78 6.83
CA GLY A 12 29.16 -20.16 8.03
C GLY A 12 28.27 -18.95 7.70
N LEU A 13 28.64 -18.16 6.69
CA LEU A 13 27.80 -17.07 6.17
C LEU A 13 26.51 -17.62 5.53
N ALA A 14 26.57 -18.79 4.89
CA ALA A 14 25.39 -19.42 4.30
C ALA A 14 24.40 -19.90 5.38
N LEU A 15 24.89 -20.45 6.49
CA LEU A 15 24.04 -20.81 7.64
C LEU A 15 23.44 -19.58 8.31
N LEU A 16 24.21 -18.51 8.48
CA LEU A 16 23.72 -17.24 9.01
C LEU A 16 22.64 -16.62 8.12
N CYS A 17 22.85 -16.62 6.81
CA CYS A 17 21.85 -16.16 5.83
C CYS A 17 20.60 -17.04 5.82
N ALA A 18 20.73 -18.36 5.99
CA ALA A 18 19.60 -19.26 6.08
C ALA A 18 18.76 -18.98 7.35
N LEU A 19 19.41 -18.79 8.50
CA LEU A 19 18.76 -18.41 9.76
C LEU A 19 18.08 -17.03 9.67
N LEU A 20 18.76 -16.03 9.10
CA LEU A 20 18.19 -14.70 8.88
C LEU A 20 17.04 -14.74 7.86
N GLY A 21 17.16 -15.57 6.82
CA GLY A 21 16.11 -15.78 5.82
C GLY A 21 14.83 -16.35 6.43
N THR A 22 14.95 -17.29 7.37
CA THR A 22 13.77 -17.84 8.09
C THR A 22 13.10 -16.84 9.04
N LEU A 23 13.82 -15.79 9.48
CA LEU A 23 13.24 -14.72 10.28
C LEU A 23 12.47 -13.69 9.44
N CYS A 24 12.74 -13.61 8.13
CA CYS A 24 12.06 -12.70 7.22
C CYS A 24 10.77 -13.32 6.66
N GLU A 25 9.75 -13.44 7.49
CA GLU A 25 8.39 -13.74 7.03
C GLU A 25 7.84 -12.52 6.26
N THR A 26 7.65 -12.67 4.95
CA THR A 26 6.98 -11.64 4.13
C THR A 26 5.50 -11.98 4.05
N GLY A 27 4.68 -11.32 4.87
CA GLY A 27 3.23 -11.42 4.77
C GLY A 27 2.68 -10.63 3.57
N SER A 28 1.79 -11.24 2.79
CA SER A 28 0.99 -10.54 1.77
C SER A 28 -0.49 -10.65 2.12
N GLY A 29 -1.17 -9.50 2.25
CA GLY A 29 -2.61 -9.42 2.43
C GLY A 29 -3.26 -8.58 1.33
N GLN A 30 -4.56 -8.77 1.11
CA GLN A 30 -5.35 -7.93 0.22
C GLN A 30 -6.51 -7.30 1.02
N ILE A 31 -6.54 -5.97 1.03
CA ILE A 31 -7.64 -5.17 1.62
C ILE A 31 -8.43 -4.57 0.45
N ARG A 32 -9.76 -4.57 0.56
CA ARG A 32 -10.67 -4.02 -0.46
C ARG A 32 -11.56 -2.96 0.17
N TYR A 33 -11.60 -1.79 -0.45
CA TYR A 33 -12.53 -0.71 -0.11
C TYR A 33 -13.44 -0.43 -1.29
N SER A 34 -14.69 -0.08 -0.99
CA SER A 34 -15.66 0.44 -1.95
C SER A 34 -15.77 1.95 -1.75
N VAL A 35 -15.71 2.70 -2.84
CA VAL A 35 -15.60 4.16 -2.82
C VAL A 35 -16.60 4.71 -3.82
N SER A 36 -17.39 5.70 -3.42
CA SER A 36 -18.35 6.35 -4.31
C SER A 36 -17.63 7.20 -5.37
N GLU A 37 -18.25 7.36 -6.54
CA GLU A 37 -17.83 8.39 -7.49
C GLU A 37 -18.04 9.80 -6.90
N GLU A 38 -17.30 10.80 -7.38
CA GLU A 38 -17.41 12.21 -6.93
C GLU A 38 -16.95 12.51 -5.48
N LEU A 39 -16.08 11.68 -4.90
CA LEU A 39 -15.46 12.05 -3.61
C LEU A 39 -14.50 13.22 -3.79
N ASP A 40 -14.74 14.27 -2.99
CA ASP A 40 -13.86 15.41 -2.87
C ASP A 40 -12.45 15.01 -2.42
N LYS A 41 -11.49 15.87 -2.70
CA LYS A 41 -10.11 15.69 -2.22
C LYS A 41 -10.08 15.73 -0.68
N GLY A 42 -9.41 14.76 -0.08
CA GLY A 42 -9.23 14.64 1.37
C GLY A 42 -10.36 13.89 2.08
N SER A 43 -11.34 13.37 1.35
CA SER A 43 -12.40 12.55 1.92
C SER A 43 -11.88 11.20 2.42
N PHE A 44 -12.49 10.73 3.51
CA PHE A 44 -12.15 9.45 4.13
C PHE A 44 -12.61 8.27 3.27
N VAL A 45 -11.73 7.28 3.11
CA VAL A 45 -12.02 6.03 2.39
C VAL A 45 -12.08 4.83 3.34
N GLY A 46 -11.09 4.70 4.24
CA GLY A 46 -10.97 3.54 5.11
C GLY A 46 -9.83 3.65 6.12
N ASN A 47 -9.85 2.81 7.15
CA ASN A 47 -8.82 2.84 8.20
C ASN A 47 -7.78 1.73 8.00
N ILE A 48 -6.70 2.07 7.29
CA ILE A 48 -5.60 1.14 7.02
C ILE A 48 -4.86 0.74 8.30
N ALA A 49 -4.73 1.66 9.28
CA ALA A 49 -4.07 1.36 10.54
C ALA A 49 -4.72 0.17 11.25
N ASN A 50 -6.05 0.21 11.39
CA ASN A 50 -6.81 -0.87 11.99
C ASN A 50 -6.73 -2.16 11.18
N ASP A 51 -6.83 -2.08 9.85
CA ASP A 51 -6.78 -3.27 8.99
C ASP A 51 -5.40 -3.95 8.98
N LEU A 52 -4.33 -3.19 9.27
CA LEU A 52 -2.98 -3.72 9.46
C LEU A 52 -2.68 -4.08 10.93
N GLY A 53 -3.58 -3.78 11.87
CA GLY A 53 -3.37 -3.98 13.31
C GLY A 53 -2.25 -3.10 13.88
N LEU A 54 -2.02 -1.92 13.29
CA LEU A 54 -0.99 -0.97 13.69
C LEU A 54 -1.62 0.31 14.23
N GLU A 55 -0.96 0.96 15.18
CA GLU A 55 -1.35 2.31 15.58
C GLU A 55 -0.97 3.35 14.51
N PRO A 56 -1.71 4.48 14.38
CA PRO A 56 -1.38 5.54 13.42
C PRO A 56 0.06 6.06 13.56
N ARG A 57 0.58 6.11 14.79
CA ARG A 57 1.95 6.50 15.08
C ARG A 57 2.96 5.50 14.53
N GLU A 58 2.68 4.20 14.68
CA GLU A 58 3.55 3.15 14.14
C GLU A 58 3.60 3.17 12.61
N LEU A 59 2.48 3.51 11.95
CA LEU A 59 2.49 3.68 10.48
C LEU A 59 3.47 4.77 10.03
N ALA A 60 3.50 5.89 10.76
CA ALA A 60 4.42 6.99 10.48
C ALA A 60 5.88 6.60 10.78
N GLU A 61 6.13 5.97 11.94
CA GLU A 61 7.47 5.52 12.35
C GLU A 61 8.05 4.46 11.41
N ARG A 62 7.21 3.55 10.90
CA ARG A 62 7.61 2.51 9.94
C ARG A 62 7.70 3.01 8.49
N GLY A 63 7.39 4.28 8.23
CA GLY A 63 7.50 4.89 6.90
C GLY A 63 6.53 4.30 5.88
N VAL A 64 5.31 3.92 6.31
CA VAL A 64 4.30 3.36 5.41
C VAL A 64 3.90 4.39 4.37
N ARG A 65 3.92 3.97 3.09
CA ARG A 65 3.58 4.83 1.95
C ARG A 65 2.73 4.06 0.93
N ILE A 66 1.84 4.80 0.30
CA ILE A 66 1.02 4.26 -0.80
C ILE A 66 1.82 4.37 -2.09
N VAL A 67 1.88 3.28 -2.85
CA VAL A 67 2.48 3.25 -4.17
C VAL A 67 1.39 2.89 -5.17
N SER A 68 1.04 3.83 -6.04
CA SER A 68 0.12 3.59 -7.16
C SER A 68 0.92 3.15 -8.39
N ARG A 69 0.40 2.17 -9.12
CA ARG A 69 0.96 1.74 -10.41
C ARG A 69 0.53 2.66 -11.58
N GLY A 70 -0.40 3.59 -11.33
CA GLY A 70 -0.93 4.54 -12.32
C GLY A 70 -0.10 5.81 -12.48
N ARG A 71 -0.51 6.66 -13.44
CA ARG A 71 0.09 7.99 -13.65
C ARG A 71 -0.21 8.96 -12.50
N THR A 72 -1.40 8.83 -11.92
CA THR A 72 -1.89 9.65 -10.82
C THR A 72 -2.08 8.81 -9.55
N GLN A 73 -1.74 9.41 -8.42
CA GLN A 73 -1.96 8.85 -7.10
C GLN A 73 -3.32 9.32 -6.60
N LEU A 74 -4.35 8.48 -6.75
CA LEU A 74 -5.72 8.83 -6.36
C LEU A 74 -5.95 8.78 -4.85
N PHE A 75 -5.09 8.09 -4.12
CA PHE A 75 -5.23 7.90 -2.68
C PHE A 75 -3.93 8.26 -1.94
N SER A 76 -4.08 8.89 -0.79
CA SER A 76 -3.01 9.26 0.13
C SER A 76 -3.29 8.73 1.53
N LEU A 77 -2.26 8.63 2.36
CA LEU A 77 -2.37 8.24 3.75
C LEU A 77 -2.42 9.51 4.61
N ASN A 78 -3.41 9.61 5.49
CA ASN A 78 -3.44 10.65 6.50
C ASN A 78 -2.48 10.28 7.66
N PRO A 79 -1.40 11.03 7.90
CA PRO A 79 -0.41 10.70 8.93
C PRO A 79 -0.94 10.89 10.36
N GLN A 80 -2.00 11.68 10.57
CA GLN A 80 -2.57 11.90 11.90
C GLN A 80 -3.49 10.74 12.31
N SER A 81 -4.35 10.28 11.40
CA SER A 81 -5.35 9.25 11.70
C SER A 81 -4.96 7.85 11.23
N GLY A 82 -3.92 7.71 10.40
CA GLY A 82 -3.55 6.44 9.77
C GLY A 82 -4.58 5.94 8.74
N SER A 83 -5.45 6.82 8.28
CA SER A 83 -6.55 6.49 7.36
C SER A 83 -6.18 6.74 5.89
N LEU A 84 -6.78 5.94 5.00
CA LEU A 84 -6.76 6.18 3.56
C LEU A 84 -7.69 7.34 3.23
N VAL A 85 -7.18 8.34 2.52
CA VAL A 85 -7.94 9.50 2.03
C VAL A 85 -7.79 9.66 0.53
N THR A 86 -8.76 10.30 -0.11
CA THR A 86 -8.66 10.68 -1.52
C THR A 86 -7.64 11.79 -1.71
N ALA A 87 -6.72 11.63 -2.65
CA ALA A 87 -5.72 12.63 -3.00
C ALA A 87 -6.17 13.54 -4.15
N GLU A 88 -7.00 13.00 -5.04
CA GLU A 88 -7.64 13.69 -6.16
C GLU A 88 -9.12 13.29 -6.24
N ARG A 89 -9.92 14.09 -6.94
CA ARG A 89 -11.32 13.77 -7.19
C ARG A 89 -11.39 12.54 -8.09
N ILE A 90 -12.26 11.59 -7.73
CA ILE A 90 -12.46 10.36 -8.49
C ILE A 90 -13.52 10.62 -9.56
N ASP A 91 -13.06 10.92 -10.76
CA ASP A 91 -13.88 11.08 -11.96
C ASP A 91 -13.89 9.75 -12.74
N ARG A 92 -15.08 9.15 -12.89
CA ARG A 92 -15.26 7.86 -13.56
C ARG A 92 -14.94 7.96 -15.04
N GLU A 93 -15.27 9.08 -15.67
CA GLU A 93 -15.07 9.35 -17.09
C GLU A 93 -13.58 9.48 -17.41
N GLU A 94 -12.80 10.12 -16.54
CA GLU A 94 -11.33 10.19 -16.69
C GLU A 94 -10.66 8.81 -16.54
N LEU A 95 -11.14 8.00 -15.58
CA LEU A 95 -10.56 6.68 -15.32
C LEU A 95 -10.96 5.61 -16.33
N CYS A 96 -12.15 5.72 -16.91
CA CYS A 96 -12.80 4.65 -17.66
C CYS A 96 -13.27 5.05 -19.06
N ALA A 97 -12.97 6.27 -19.53
CA ALA A 97 -13.23 6.75 -20.88
C ALA A 97 -14.64 6.40 -21.40
N GLN A 98 -15.68 6.66 -20.58
CA GLN A 98 -17.10 6.46 -20.88
C GLN A 98 -17.58 5.00 -21.09
N ILE A 99 -16.81 3.98 -20.69
CA ILE A 99 -17.27 2.60 -20.78
C ILE A 99 -18.31 2.33 -19.67
N PRO A 100 -19.52 1.83 -19.99
CA PRO A 100 -20.60 1.62 -19.02
C PRO A 100 -20.26 0.59 -17.94
N LEU A 101 -19.31 -0.32 -18.21
CA LEU A 101 -18.83 -1.33 -17.27
C LEU A 101 -17.30 -1.31 -17.24
N CYS A 102 -16.74 -0.61 -16.25
CA CYS A 102 -15.30 -0.44 -16.11
C CYS A 102 -14.74 -1.35 -15.02
N LEU A 103 -14.12 -2.45 -15.42
CA LEU A 103 -13.39 -3.35 -14.52
C LEU A 103 -11.90 -3.00 -14.54
N ARG A 104 -11.51 -1.99 -13.75
CA ARG A 104 -10.11 -1.64 -13.58
C ARG A 104 -9.51 -2.44 -12.43
N ASN A 105 -8.59 -3.36 -12.75
CA ASN A 105 -7.84 -4.10 -11.74
C ASN A 105 -6.80 -3.17 -11.09
N TRP A 106 -7.07 -2.75 -9.86
CA TRP A 106 -6.10 -2.06 -9.00
C TRP A 106 -5.14 -3.12 -8.42
N LYS A 107 -4.03 -3.40 -9.12
CA LYS A 107 -3.03 -4.42 -8.75
C LYS A 107 -1.64 -3.82 -8.53
#